data_AF-A0A0A1HQ35-F1
#
_entry.id   AF-A0A0A1HQ35-F1
#
_cell.length_a   1.000
_cell.length_b   1.000
_cell.length_c   1.000
_cell.angle_alpha   90.00
_cell.angle_beta   90.00
_cell.angle_gamma   90.00
#
_symmetry.space_group_name_H-M   'P 1'
#
loop_
_entity.id
_entity.type
_entity.pdbx_description
1 polymer ?
#
loop_
_entity_poly.entity_id
_entity_poly.type
_entity_poly.pdbx_seq_one_letter_code
_entity_poly.pdbx_strand_id
1 'polypeptide(L)'
;MTQEGSIMTEGCRDSWLCRTDRLGNDELCALMAKVDRHGPQALQQLLAKVKPLLKAFYEGQVQAGRARREEVEGLIQEAFMVLQQRRADYDPSVPFRAWLIAIARDTLLYHWHNQGNDASVAAPLNAVLRAV
;
A
#
# COMPACT_ATOMS: atom_id res chain seq x y z
N MET A 1 6.35 -48.75 -21.55
CA MET A 1 6.24 -48.92 -20.09
C MET A 1 7.39 -48.12 -19.50
N THR A 2 7.25 -46.99 -18.83
CA THR A 2 6.08 -46.30 -18.28
C THR A 2 6.35 -44.81 -18.34
N GLN A 3 5.26 -44.08 -18.53
CA GLN A 3 5.14 -42.65 -18.64
C GLN A 3 5.22 -42.04 -17.24
N GLU A 4 6.19 -41.15 -17.02
CA GLU A 4 6.24 -40.26 -15.86
C GLU A 4 6.20 -38.84 -16.44
N GLY A 5 5.10 -38.08 -16.41
CA GLY A 5 4.08 -38.05 -15.38
C GLY A 5 4.48 -37.15 -14.22
N SER A 6 5.02 -35.95 -14.49
CA SER A 6 4.97 -34.87 -13.50
C SER A 6 5.03 -33.49 -14.16
N ILE A 7 3.87 -33.04 -14.61
CA ILE A 7 3.53 -31.62 -14.70
C ILE A 7 3.50 -31.06 -13.28
N MET A 8 4.66 -30.69 -12.75
CA MET A 8 4.75 -29.99 -11.48
C MET A 8 4.45 -28.51 -11.70
N THR A 9 3.15 -28.21 -11.87
CA THR A 9 2.61 -26.86 -11.67
C THR A 9 2.56 -26.57 -10.18
N GLU A 10 3.71 -26.32 -9.58
CA GLU A 10 3.76 -25.59 -8.33
C GLU A 10 3.75 -24.11 -8.67
N GLY A 11 2.54 -23.55 -8.60
CA GLY A 11 2.34 -22.12 -8.71
C GLY A 11 3.24 -21.42 -7.72
N CYS A 12 4.21 -20.67 -8.25
CA CYS A 12 4.91 -19.61 -7.54
C CYS A 12 3.86 -18.60 -7.05
N ARG A 13 3.26 -18.89 -5.89
CA ARG A 13 2.23 -18.05 -5.26
C ARG A 13 2.60 -17.60 -3.84
N ASP A 14 3.84 -17.80 -3.40
CA ASP A 14 4.27 -17.45 -2.03
C ASP A 14 5.59 -16.65 -1.93
N SER A 15 6.14 -16.14 -3.04
CA SER A 15 7.53 -15.62 -3.03
C SER A 15 7.72 -14.12 -2.70
N TRP A 16 6.70 -13.42 -2.18
CA TRP A 16 6.81 -11.99 -1.86
C TRP A 16 6.70 -11.64 -0.37
N LEU A 17 6.11 -12.52 0.45
CA LEU A 17 5.94 -12.27 1.89
C LEU A 17 7.22 -12.57 2.71
N CYS A 18 8.12 -13.42 2.22
CA CYS A 18 9.32 -13.83 2.95
C CYS A 18 10.56 -12.92 2.74
N ARG A 19 10.56 -12.03 1.73
CA ARG A 19 11.74 -11.20 1.40
C ARG A 19 11.68 -9.76 1.92
N THR A 20 10.50 -9.29 2.33
CA THR A 20 10.40 -8.12 3.20
C THR A 20 10.52 -8.63 4.62
N ASP A 21 11.75 -8.57 5.14
CA ASP A 21 12.05 -8.59 6.56
C ASP A 21 10.86 -8.00 7.34
N ARG A 22 10.31 -8.77 8.29
CA ARG A 22 9.15 -8.38 9.10
C ARG A 22 9.55 -7.20 10.00
N LEU A 23 9.73 -6.02 9.41
CA LEU A 23 9.94 -4.78 10.13
C LEU A 23 8.77 -4.64 11.10
N GLY A 24 9.07 -4.80 12.38
CA GLY A 24 8.10 -4.71 13.45
C GLY A 24 7.40 -3.36 13.40
N ASN A 25 6.20 -3.30 13.95
CA ASN A 25 5.48 -2.03 14.08
C ASN A 25 6.36 -0.94 14.75
N ASP A 26 7.15 -1.36 15.74
CA ASP A 26 8.10 -0.52 16.47
C ASP A 26 9.15 0.13 15.55
N GLU A 27 9.74 -0.63 14.62
CA GLU A 27 10.75 -0.09 13.72
C GLU A 27 10.17 0.89 12.69
N LEU A 28 8.91 0.67 12.27
CA LEU A 28 8.20 1.61 11.42
C LEU A 28 7.83 2.90 12.17
N CYS A 29 7.41 2.80 13.43
CA CYS A 29 7.21 3.96 14.30
C CYS A 29 8.52 4.74 14.53
N ALA A 30 9.61 4.04 14.81
CA ALA A 30 10.93 4.64 15.00
C ALA A 30 11.43 5.37 13.75
N LEU A 31 11.17 4.82 12.55
CA LEU A 31 11.46 5.49 11.29
C LEU A 31 10.61 6.75 11.10
N MET A 32 9.32 6.72 11.45
CA MET A 32 8.48 7.91 11.39
C MET A 32 8.94 9.01 12.36
N ALA A 33 9.31 8.66 13.59
CA ALA A 33 9.90 9.61 14.53
C ALA A 33 11.22 10.23 14.02
N LYS A 34 11.98 9.47 13.19
CA LYS A 34 13.17 10.00 12.49
C LYS A 34 12.81 10.92 11.33
N VAL A 35 11.64 10.78 10.68
CA VAL A 35 11.20 11.70 9.62
C VAL A 35 11.11 13.13 10.14
N ASP A 36 10.58 13.31 11.35
CA ASP A 36 10.47 14.62 12.00
C ASP A 36 11.85 15.27 12.22
N ARG A 37 12.87 14.47 12.58
CA ARG A 37 14.22 14.96 12.92
C ARG A 37 15.20 15.06 11.74
N HIS A 38 15.10 14.17 10.76
CA HIS A 38 16.09 14.01 9.68
C HIS A 38 15.56 14.45 8.30
N GLY A 39 14.32 14.91 8.22
CA GLY A 39 13.75 15.50 7.02
C GLY A 39 13.54 14.49 5.86
N PRO A 40 13.63 14.94 4.59
CA PRO A 40 13.13 14.20 3.43
C PRO A 40 13.83 12.84 3.18
N GLN A 41 15.07 12.66 3.64
CA GLN A 41 15.81 11.40 3.44
C GLN A 41 15.26 10.25 4.29
N ALA A 42 14.84 10.53 5.53
CA ALA A 42 14.20 9.53 6.39
C ALA A 42 12.82 9.14 5.84
N LEU A 43 12.11 10.10 5.24
CA LEU A 43 10.84 9.84 4.58
C LEU A 43 11.01 8.91 3.39
N GLN A 44 11.98 9.17 2.51
CA GLN A 44 12.29 8.29 1.38
C GLN A 44 12.58 6.84 1.82
N GLN A 45 13.33 6.66 2.91
CA GLN A 45 13.61 5.33 3.46
C GLN A 45 12.37 4.63 4.01
N LEU A 46 11.49 5.37 4.70
CA LEU A 46 10.20 4.86 5.15
C LEU A 46 9.34 4.45 3.97
N LEU A 47 9.20 5.31 2.95
CA LEU A 47 8.40 5.04 1.76
C LEU A 47 8.90 3.81 0.99
N ALA A 48 10.22 3.63 0.88
CA ALA A 48 10.82 2.45 0.25
C ALA A 48 10.44 1.15 0.97
N LYS A 49 10.28 1.18 2.30
CA LYS A 49 9.84 0.03 3.12
C LYS A 49 8.32 -0.17 3.08
N VAL A 50 7.55 0.90 2.92
CA VAL A 50 6.09 0.88 2.89
C VAL A 50 5.53 0.43 1.54
N LYS A 51 6.21 0.76 0.44
CA LYS A 51 5.82 0.39 -0.94
C LYS A 51 5.49 -1.09 -1.11
N PRO A 52 6.36 -2.03 -0.69
CA PRO A 52 6.05 -3.46 -0.83
C PRO A 52 4.87 -3.90 0.04
N LEU A 53 4.62 -3.28 1.19
CA LEU A 53 3.46 -3.59 2.04
C LEU A 53 2.14 -3.20 1.36
N LEU A 54 2.09 -1.98 0.80
CA LEU A 54 0.94 -1.52 0.03
C LEU A 54 0.73 -2.38 -1.22
N LYS A 55 1.81 -2.70 -1.94
CA LYS A 55 1.75 -3.56 -3.12
C LYS A 55 1.14 -4.93 -2.78
N ALA A 56 1.64 -5.60 -1.74
CA ALA A 56 1.09 -6.89 -1.31
C ALA A 56 -0.39 -6.80 -0.92
N PHE A 57 -0.81 -5.73 -0.25
CA PHE A 57 -2.21 -5.50 0.08
C PHE A 57 -3.10 -5.39 -1.16
N TYR A 58 -2.72 -4.53 -2.13
CA TYR A 58 -3.51 -4.33 -3.35
C TYR A 58 -3.47 -5.55 -4.27
N GLU A 59 -2.33 -6.24 -4.38
CA GLU A 59 -2.27 -7.52 -5.09
C GLU A 59 -3.23 -8.54 -4.46
N GLY A 60 -3.33 -8.59 -3.13
CA GLY A 60 -4.35 -9.38 -2.44
C GLY A 60 -5.79 -8.97 -2.80
N GLN A 61 -6.06 -7.68 -2.98
CA GLN A 61 -7.38 -7.20 -3.44
C GLN A 61 -7.65 -7.59 -4.89
N VAL A 62 -6.63 -7.58 -5.77
CA VAL A 62 -6.76 -8.07 -7.15
C VAL A 62 -7.12 -9.55 -7.18
N GLN A 63 -6.44 -10.37 -6.37
CA GLN A 63 -6.76 -11.80 -6.27
C GLN A 63 -8.17 -12.04 -5.71
N ALA A 64 -8.65 -11.16 -4.84
CA ALA A 64 -10.02 -11.19 -4.32
C ALA A 64 -11.08 -10.63 -5.29
N GLY A 65 -10.69 -10.22 -6.51
CA GLY A 65 -11.60 -9.64 -7.50
C GLY A 65 -12.11 -8.24 -7.15
N ARG A 66 -11.44 -7.53 -6.24
CA ARG A 66 -11.84 -6.21 -5.70
C ARG A 66 -11.15 -5.02 -6.38
N ALA A 67 -10.13 -5.27 -7.17
CA ALA A 67 -9.38 -4.29 -7.95
C ALA A 67 -8.83 -4.94 -9.22
N ARG A 68 -8.52 -4.16 -10.26
CA ARG A 68 -7.81 -4.64 -11.45
C ARG A 68 -6.30 -4.49 -11.27
N ARG A 69 -5.54 -5.34 -11.94
CA ARG A 69 -4.07 -5.30 -11.89
C ARG A 69 -3.51 -3.96 -12.39
N GLU A 70 -4.12 -3.37 -13.41
CA GLU A 70 -3.74 -2.06 -13.96
C GLU A 70 -3.93 -0.90 -12.98
N GLU A 71 -4.81 -1.05 -11.99
CA GLU A 71 -5.12 0.01 -11.01
C GLU A 71 -4.17 0.00 -9.81
N VAL A 72 -3.44 -1.10 -9.61
CA VAL A 72 -2.57 -1.29 -8.45
C VAL A 72 -1.53 -0.18 -8.34
N GLU A 73 -0.87 0.17 -9.44
CA GLU A 73 0.15 1.22 -9.41
C GLU A 73 -0.45 2.59 -9.08
N GLY A 74 -1.63 2.92 -9.63
CA GLY A 74 -2.35 4.15 -9.31
C GLY A 74 -2.75 4.22 -7.83
N LEU A 75 -3.33 3.14 -7.30
CA LEU A 75 -3.72 3.03 -5.89
C LEU A 75 -2.52 3.15 -4.94
N ILE A 76 -1.39 2.54 -5.29
CA ILE A 76 -0.14 2.69 -4.52
C ILE A 76 0.28 4.15 -4.49
N GLN A 77 0.32 4.82 -5.65
CA GLN A 77 0.73 6.23 -5.74
C GLN A 77 -0.22 7.14 -4.95
N GLU A 78 -1.53 6.88 -5.02
CA GLU A 78 -2.52 7.63 -4.25
C GLU A 78 -2.33 7.44 -2.74
N ALA A 79 -2.17 6.20 -2.28
CA ALA A 79 -1.89 5.89 -0.88
C ALA A 79 -0.61 6.57 -0.39
N PHE A 80 0.42 6.64 -1.22
CA PHE A 80 1.63 7.40 -0.93
C PHE A 80 1.37 8.89 -0.73
N MET A 81 0.55 9.50 -1.58
CA MET A 81 0.24 10.93 -1.46
C MET A 81 -0.59 11.21 -0.21
N VAL A 82 -1.57 10.38 0.11
CA VAL A 82 -2.36 10.49 1.35
C VAL A 82 -1.47 10.31 2.58
N LEU A 83 -0.61 9.29 2.58
CA LEU A 83 0.35 9.03 3.66
C LEU A 83 1.25 10.24 3.91
N GLN A 84 1.80 10.84 2.86
CA GLN A 84 2.66 12.01 3.00
C GLN A 84 1.94 13.24 3.54
N GLN A 85 0.64 13.40 3.29
CA GLN A 85 -0.14 14.52 3.81
C GLN A 85 -0.53 14.30 5.27
N ARG A 86 -1.07 13.12 5.59
CA ARG A 86 -1.50 12.77 6.95
C ARG A 86 -0.34 12.46 7.90
N ARG A 87 0.92 12.51 7.43
CA ARG A 87 2.11 12.21 8.24
C ARG A 87 2.23 13.09 9.49
N ALA A 88 1.76 14.34 9.42
CA ALA A 88 1.83 15.28 10.53
C ALA A 88 0.78 14.96 11.61
N ASP A 89 -0.34 14.36 11.20
CA ASP A 89 -1.45 13.94 12.06
C ASP A 89 -1.29 12.51 12.59
N TYR A 90 -0.13 11.87 12.36
CA TYR A 90 0.07 10.51 12.83
C TYR A 90 0.24 10.49 14.34
N ASP A 91 -0.68 9.78 15.00
CA ASP A 91 -0.58 9.48 16.41
C ASP A 91 0.28 8.22 16.64
N PRO A 92 1.38 8.31 17.43
CA PRO A 92 2.29 7.20 17.65
C PRO A 92 1.72 6.09 18.56
N SER A 93 0.57 6.29 19.20
CA SER A 93 -0.11 5.21 19.95
C SER A 93 -0.81 4.23 19.01
N VAL A 94 -1.08 4.63 17.77
CA VAL A 94 -1.64 3.75 16.74
C VAL A 94 -0.53 2.95 16.08
N PRO A 95 -0.69 1.63 15.86
CA PRO A 95 0.26 0.86 15.08
C PRO A 95 0.36 1.39 13.64
N PHE A 96 1.57 1.76 13.20
CA PHE A 96 1.84 2.26 11.85
C PHE A 96 1.24 1.37 10.76
N ARG A 97 1.34 0.04 10.91
CA ARG A 97 0.76 -0.89 9.94
C ARG A 97 -0.77 -0.79 9.88
N ALA A 98 -1.42 -0.62 11.02
CA ALA A 98 -2.88 -0.45 11.06
C ALA A 98 -3.30 0.87 10.40
N TRP A 99 -2.56 1.95 10.67
CA TRP A 99 -2.77 3.24 10.04
C TRP A 99 -2.54 3.21 8.52
N LEU A 100 -1.48 2.53 8.06
CA LEU A 100 -1.20 2.32 6.65
C LEU A 100 -2.32 1.54 5.94
N ILE A 101 -2.84 0.49 6.56
CA ILE A 101 -3.97 -0.28 6.01
C ILE A 101 -5.26 0.56 5.99
N ALA A 102 -5.46 1.45 6.96
CA ALA A 102 -6.59 2.39 6.94
C ALA A 102 -6.50 3.32 5.72
N ILE A 103 -5.32 3.88 5.44
CA ILE A 103 -5.08 4.69 4.22
C ILE A 103 -5.31 3.86 2.94
N ALA A 104 -4.81 2.62 2.91
CA ALA A 104 -4.96 1.75 1.75
C ALA A 104 -6.43 1.37 1.47
N ARG A 105 -7.24 1.26 2.54
CA ARG A 105 -8.69 1.04 2.44
C ARG A 105 -9.44 2.29 2.00
N ASP A 106 -9.10 3.45 2.55
CA ASP A 106 -9.70 4.74 2.21
C ASP A 106 -9.51 5.06 0.72
N THR A 107 -8.29 4.85 0.22
CA THR A 107 -7.98 5.00 -1.22
C THR A 107 -8.73 4.02 -2.09
N LEU A 108 -8.84 2.74 -1.70
CA LEU A 108 -9.61 1.74 -2.45
C LEU A 108 -11.10 2.10 -2.50
N LEU A 109 -11.66 2.53 -1.36
CA LEU A 109 -13.07 2.93 -1.27
C LEU A 109 -13.36 4.18 -2.11
N TYR A 110 -12.47 5.17 -2.04
CA TYR A 110 -12.55 6.37 -2.86
C TYR A 110 -12.52 6.01 -4.36
N HIS A 111 -11.60 5.13 -4.73
CA HIS A 111 -11.48 4.64 -6.10
C HIS A 111 -12.74 3.93 -6.58
N TRP A 112 -13.38 3.10 -5.75
CA TRP A 112 -14.67 2.49 -6.06
C TRP A 112 -15.79 3.51 -6.22
N HIS A 113 -15.90 4.45 -5.28
CA HIS A 113 -16.93 5.49 -5.33
C HIS A 113 -16.81 6.31 -6.61
N ASN A 114 -15.57 6.60 -7.02
CA ASN A 114 -15.31 7.40 -8.19
C ASN A 114 -15.44 6.59 -9.51
N GLN A 115 -15.15 5.29 -9.53
CA GLN A 115 -15.43 4.43 -10.70
C GLN A 115 -16.93 4.34 -11.02
N GLY A 116 -17.80 4.42 -10.01
CA GLY A 116 -19.25 4.50 -10.22
C GLY A 116 -19.76 5.86 -10.70
N ASN A 117 -18.90 6.89 -10.66
CA ASN A 117 -19.25 8.29 -10.93
C ASN A 117 -18.66 8.86 -12.24
N ASP A 118 -18.20 7.96 -13.13
CA ASP A 118 -17.85 8.17 -14.55
C ASP A 118 -16.41 8.65 -14.91
N ALA A 119 -15.94 8.16 -16.05
CA ALA A 119 -14.56 7.87 -16.43
C ALA A 119 -13.73 9.06 -16.94
N SER A 120 -13.87 10.27 -16.38
CA SER A 120 -13.10 11.41 -16.92
C SER A 120 -12.63 12.50 -15.93
N VAL A 121 -13.26 12.68 -14.76
CA VAL A 121 -12.91 13.78 -13.82
C VAL A 121 -12.84 13.27 -12.37
N ALA A 122 -12.13 12.17 -12.18
CA ALA A 122 -11.76 11.69 -10.85
C ALA A 122 -10.69 12.61 -10.25
N ALA A 123 -11.05 13.54 -9.35
CA ALA A 123 -10.01 14.17 -8.55
C ALA A 123 -9.34 13.08 -7.71
N PRO A 124 -8.01 13.00 -7.60
CA PRO A 124 -7.39 12.04 -6.70
C PRO A 124 -7.77 12.36 -5.24
N LEU A 125 -7.87 11.34 -4.37
CA LEU A 125 -8.22 11.47 -2.94
C LEU A 125 -7.33 12.49 -2.23
N ASN A 126 -6.07 12.57 -2.65
CA ASN A 126 -5.16 13.60 -2.13
C ASN A 126 -5.64 15.04 -2.43
N ALA A 127 -6.27 15.31 -3.56
CA ALA A 127 -6.75 16.63 -3.95
C ALA A 127 -7.97 17.03 -3.11
N VAL A 128 -8.84 16.06 -2.79
CA VAL A 128 -9.95 16.27 -1.87
C VAL A 128 -9.45 16.62 -0.47
N LEU A 129 -8.44 15.92 0.03
CA LEU A 129 -7.85 16.18 1.34
C LEU A 129 -7.12 17.54 1.44
N ARG A 130 -6.75 18.16 0.31
CA ARG A 130 -6.15 19.51 0.28
C ARG A 130 -7.16 20.65 0.26
N ALA A 131 -8.42 20.36 -0.05
CA ALA A 131 -9.47 21.36 -0.20
C ALA A 131 -10.27 21.62 1.09
N VAL A 132 -9.99 20.86 2.15
CA VAL A 132 -10.52 20.99 3.52
C VAL A 132 -9.52 21.75 4.39
#